data_AF-A0A953Q4J8-F1
#
_entry.id   AF-A0A953Q4J8-F1
#
_cell.length_a   1.000
_cell.length_b   1.000
_cell.length_c   1.000
_cell.angle_alpha   90.00
_cell.angle_beta   90.00
_cell.angle_gamma   90.00
#
_symmetry.space_group_name_H-M   'P 1'
#
loop_
_entity.id
_entity.type
_entity.pdbx_description
1 polymer ?
#
loop_
_entity_poly.entity_id
_entity_poly.type
_entity_poly.pdbx_seq_one_letter_code
_entity_poly.pdbx_strand_id
1 'polypeptide(L)' 'MIVRNHHLLKGAPYELAEVYIGINVHQATISVAVMDDQGKLIMEYILETKAATILEFIQGLRGTL' A
#
# COMPACT_ATOMS: atom_id res chain seq x y z
N MET A 1 5.78 6.56 -8.08
CA MET A 1 4.67 5.75 -7.55
C MET A 1 3.66 5.54 -8.67
N ILE A 2 3.50 4.31 -9.14
CA ILE A 2 2.44 3.96 -10.09
C ILE A 2 1.40 3.16 -9.30
N VAL A 3 0.16 3.66 -9.26
CA VAL A 3 -1.00 2.97 -8.67
C VAL A 3 -1.68 2.20 -9.80
N ARG A 4 -1.76 0.88 -9.69
CA ARG A 4 -2.56 0.06 -10.60
C ARG A 4 -3.97 -0.06 -10.02
N ASN A 5 -4.95 0.51 -10.71
CA ASN A 5 -6.35 0.49 -10.28
C ASN A 5 -7.01 -0.82 -10.73
N HIS A 6 -7.25 -1.73 -9.79
CA HIS A 6 -8.28 -2.76 -9.93
C HIS A 6 -9.46 -2.39 -9.02
N HIS A 7 -10.59 -2.02 -9.66
CA HIS A 7 -11.92 -1.74 -9.10
C HIS A 7 -12.03 -1.43 -7.59
N LEU A 8 -12.00 -0.14 -7.26
CA LEU A 8 -12.38 0.37 -5.95
C LEU A 8 -13.91 0.26 -5.77
N LEU A 9 -14.37 -0.62 -4.88
CA LEU A 9 -15.75 -0.56 -4.41
C LEU A 9 -15.93 0.74 -3.62
N LYS A 10 -16.76 1.64 -4.14
CA LYS A 10 -17.21 2.84 -3.46
C LYS A 10 -17.92 2.46 -2.15
N GLY A 11 -17.48 2.98 -1.01
CA GLY A 11 -18.40 3.26 0.10
C GLY A 11 -18.06 2.81 1.52
N ALA A 12 -16.92 2.17 1.81
CA ALA A 12 -16.56 1.89 3.20
C ALA A 12 -15.54 2.93 3.72
N PRO A 13 -15.81 3.63 4.83
CA PRO A 13 -14.77 4.41 5.50
C PRO A 13 -13.79 3.40 6.11
N TYR A 14 -12.59 3.27 5.53
CA TYR A 14 -11.49 2.48 6.10
C TYR A 14 -10.91 3.12 7.37
N GLU A 15 -11.69 3.95 8.09
CA GLU A 15 -11.22 4.76 9.21
C GLU A 15 -10.94 3.95 10.49
N LEU A 16 -11.30 2.66 10.53
CA LEU A 16 -11.05 1.76 11.68
C LEU A 16 -10.72 0.31 11.29
N ALA A 17 -10.44 0.03 10.01
CA ALA A 17 -10.17 -1.34 9.56
C ALA A 17 -8.68 -1.69 9.74
N GLU A 18 -8.39 -2.80 10.41
CA GLU A 18 -7.05 -3.40 10.38
C GLU A 18 -6.69 -3.74 8.93
N VAL A 19 -5.53 -3.26 8.49
CA VAL A 19 -5.01 -3.54 7.16
C VAL A 19 -3.62 -4.16 7.27
N TYR A 20 -3.37 -5.14 6.41
CA TYR A 20 -2.08 -5.80 6.31
C TYR A 20 -1.32 -5.23 5.12
N ILE A 21 -0.05 -4.84 5.34
CA ILE A 21 0.82 -4.30 4.29
C ILE A 21 1.94 -5.30 4.00
N GLY A 22 1.93 -5.86 2.80
CA GLY A 22 3.02 -6.68 2.26
C GLY A 22 3.96 -5.82 1.43
N ILE A 23 5.26 -5.84 1.74
CA ILE A 23 6.30 -5.12 1.00
C ILE A 23 7.32 -6.13 0.47
N ASN A 24 7.53 -6.12 -0.85
CA ASN A 24 8.55 -6.94 -1.51
C ASN A 24 9.58 -6.03 -2.21
N VAL A 25 10.83 -6.07 -1.75
CA VAL A 25 11.90 -5.20 -2.22
C VAL A 25 12.78 -5.94 -3.24
N HIS A 26 12.93 -5.36 -4.42
CA HIS A 26 13.85 -5.80 -5.47
C HIS A 26 14.87 -4.69 -5.80
N GLN A 27 15.86 -5.01 -6.63
CA GLN A 27 16.95 -4.07 -6.96
C GLN A 27 16.44 -2.77 -7.60
N ALA A 28 15.46 -2.83 -8.50
CA ALA A 28 14.96 -1.65 -9.22
C ALA A 28 13.62 -1.12 -8.67
N THR A 29 12.82 -2.00 -8.09
CA THR A 29 11.46 -1.66 -7.64
C THR A 29 11.11 -2.24 -6.28
N ILE A 30 10.19 -1.58 -5.60
CA ILE A 30 9.50 -2.09 -4.42
C ILE A 30 8.03 -2.28 -4.80
N SER A 31 7.51 -3.48 -4.59
CA SER A 31 6.08 -3.79 -4.74
C SER A 31 5.41 -3.76 -3.38
N VAL A 32 4.27 -3.08 -3.28
CA VAL A 32 3.47 -2.99 -2.05
C VAL A 32 2.06 -3.47 -2.33
N ALA A 33 1.54 -4.31 -1.45
CA ALA A 33 0.13 -4.73 -1.42
C ALA A 33 -0.48 -4.38 -0.07
N VAL A 34 -1.66 -3.77 -0.09
CA VAL A 34 -2.46 -3.46 1.09
C VAL A 34 -3.72 -4.32 1.03
N MET A 35 -3.96 -5.09 2.08
CA MET A 35 -5.07 -6.04 2.17
C MET A 35 -5.93 -5.78 3.40
N ASP A 36 -7.22 -6.11 3.33
CA ASP A 36 -8.06 -6.18 4.54
C ASP A 36 -7.73 -7.44 5.36
N ASP A 37 -8.39 -7.58 6.50
CA ASP A 37 -8.30 -8.72 7.42
C ASP A 37 -8.72 -10.06 6.80
N GLN A 38 -9.49 -10.04 5.71
CA GLN A 38 -9.88 -11.22 4.94
C GLN A 38 -8.86 -11.55 3.84
N GLY A 39 -7.75 -10.81 3.74
CA GLY A 39 -6.73 -11.00 2.72
C GLY A 39 -7.12 -10.49 1.33
N LYS A 40 -8.18 -9.69 1.21
CA LYS A 40 -8.59 -9.08 -0.05
C LYS A 40 -7.75 -7.85 -0.33
N LEU A 41 -7.23 -7.74 -1.56
CA LEU A 41 -6.47 -6.59 -2.01
C LEU A 41 -7.33 -5.32 -2.02
N ILE A 42 -6.91 -4.32 -1.24
CA ILE A 42 -7.48 -2.97 -1.20
C ILE A 42 -6.73 -2.07 -2.18
N MET A 43 -5.39 -2.16 -2.19
CA MET A 43 -4.54 -1.30 -3.02
C MET A 43 -3.17 -1.92 -3.29
N GLU A 44 -2.57 -1.56 -4.43
CA GLU A 44 -1.19 -1.89 -4.75
C GLU A 44 -0.37 -0.70 -5.27
N TYR A 45 0.93 -0.74 -5.00
CA TYR A 45 1.89 0.26 -5.48
C TYR A 45 3.14 -0.40 -6.05
N ILE A 46 3.70 0.22 -7.09
CA ILE A 46 5.08 -0.04 -7.55
C ILE A 46 5.87 1.26 -7.36
N LEU A 47 6.94 1.16 -6.57
CA LEU A 47 7.86 2.24 -6.24
C LEU A 47 9.23 1.96 -6.84
N GLU A 48 10.01 3.00 -7.11
CA GLU A 48 11.43 2.85 -7.39
C GLU A 48 12.18 2.51 -6.10
N THR A 49 13.27 1.75 -6.19
CA THR A 49 14.15 1.47 -5.04
C THR A 49 15.04 2.67 -4.73
N LYS A 50 14.42 3.79 -4.36
CA LYS A 50 15.08 5.02 -3.90
C LYS A 50 14.70 5.30 -2.46
N ALA A 51 15.68 5.65 -1.63
CA ALA A 51 15.50 5.94 -0.22
C ALA A 51 14.42 7.01 0.03
N ALA A 52 14.43 8.10 -0.75
CA ALA A 52 13.43 9.15 -0.65
C ALA A 52 12.01 8.63 -0.94
N THR A 53 11.85 7.80 -1.99
CA THR A 53 10.54 7.28 -2.39
C THR A 53 9.92 6.35 -1.34
N ILE A 54 10.72 5.49 -0.71
CA ILE A 54 10.20 4.61 0.36
C ILE A 54 9.93 5.40 1.66
N LEU A 55 10.74 6.42 1.96
CA LEU A 55 10.51 7.29 3.12
C LEU A 55 9.21 8.09 2.96
N GLU A 56 9.00 8.73 1.81
CA GLU A 56 7.77 9.44 1.49
C GLU A 56 6.55 8.51 1.56
N PHE A 57 6.68 7.28 1.04
CA PHE A 57 5.61 6.29 1.11
C PHE A 57 5.24 5.96 2.55
N ILE A 58 6.21 5.64 3.41
CA ILE A 58 5.98 5.30 4.83
C ILE A 58 5.40 6.49 5.59
N GLN A 59 5.88 7.71 5.34
CA GLN A 59 5.35 8.93 5.95
C GLN A 59 3.91 9.25 5.52
N GLY A 60 3.52 8.81 4.32
CA GLY A 60 2.14 8.93 3.82
C GLY A 60 1.17 7.96 4.48
N LEU A 61 1.65 6.89 5.12
CA LEU A 61 0.80 5.96 5.87
C LEU A 61 0.30 6.68 7.13
N ARG A 62 -1.01 6.70 7.32
CA ARG A 62 -1.69 7.29 8.50
C ARG A 62 -2.33 6.17 9.31
N GLY A 63 -2.32 6.31 10.63
CA GLY A 63 -2.84 5.31 11.58
C GLY A 63 -1.86 5.03 12.71
N THR A 64 -2.27 4.22 13.67
CA THR A 64 -1.40 3.68 14.74
C THR A 64 -1.15 2.19 14.49
N LEU A 65 0.11 1.78 14.63
CA LEU A 65 0.53 0.37 14.61
C LEU A 65 0.15 -0.35 15.91
#